data_AF-A0A7Z1MLM0-F1
#
_entry.id   AF-A0A7Z1MLM0-F1
#
_cell.length_a   1.000
_cell.length_b   1.000
_cell.length_c   1.000
_cell.angle_alpha   90.00
_cell.angle_beta   90.00
_cell.angle_gamma   90.00
#
_symmetry.space_group_name_H-M   'P 1'
#
loop_
_entity.id
_entity.type
_entity.pdbx_description
1 polymer ?
#
loop_
_entity_poly.entity_id
_entity_poly.type
_entity_poly.pdbx_seq_one_letter_code
_entity_poly.pdbx_strand_id
1 'polypeptide(L)'
;MSKQLKPGGLQYVSRVLANKYDVSLSTFVLIDATRNGNIMTEIAELYGVNRDGKDSYQFLSDLVKHANKKSSLPIFNVTNMTRYDLIAMGIDPVSGRRPRWLSLTSYGMTILKDFDKLMYE
;
A
#
# COMPACT_ATOMS: atom_id res chain seq x y z
N MET A 1 -6.66 22.39 2.74
CA MET A 1 -7.55 22.33 1.56
C MET A 1 -7.79 20.85 1.24
N SER A 2 -9.04 20.42 1.08
CA SER A 2 -9.32 19.05 0.65
C SER A 2 -8.97 18.91 -0.83
N LYS A 3 -8.11 17.95 -1.17
CA LYS A 3 -7.81 17.60 -2.56
C LYS A 3 -9.10 17.17 -3.27
N GLN A 4 -9.42 17.77 -4.41
CA GLN A 4 -10.55 17.34 -5.24
C GLN A 4 -10.08 16.32 -6.28
N LEU A 5 -10.88 15.29 -6.54
CA LEU A 5 -10.58 14.29 -7.57
C LEU A 5 -10.80 14.88 -8.96
N LYS A 6 -9.78 14.75 -9.82
CA LYS A 6 -9.87 15.14 -11.22
C LYS A 6 -10.83 14.19 -11.97
N PRO A 7 -11.79 14.71 -12.75
CA PRO A 7 -12.56 13.89 -13.68
C PRO A 7 -11.62 13.10 -14.61
N GLY A 8 -11.77 11.77 -14.64
CA GLY A 8 -10.90 10.89 -15.42
C GLY A 8 -9.51 10.64 -14.84
N GLY A 9 -9.20 11.11 -13.62
CA GLY A 9 -7.87 11.01 -13.01
C GLY A 9 -7.33 9.57 -12.97
N LEU A 10 -8.17 8.59 -12.66
CA LEU A 10 -7.79 7.17 -12.61
C LEU A 10 -7.37 6.64 -13.99
N GLN A 11 -8.09 7.03 -15.04
CA GLN A 11 -7.77 6.69 -16.43
C GLN A 11 -6.44 7.33 -16.85
N TYR A 12 -6.20 8.59 -16.44
CA TYR A 12 -4.93 9.25 -16.71
C TYR A 12 -3.75 8.58 -16.00
N VAL A 13 -3.90 8.23 -14.71
CA VAL A 13 -2.90 7.46 -13.96
C VAL A 13 -2.63 6.12 -14.64
N SER A 14 -3.69 5.37 -14.97
CA SER A 14 -3.54 4.07 -15.62
C SER A 14 -2.85 4.17 -16.98
N ARG A 15 -3.07 5.24 -17.75
CA ARG A 15 -2.46 5.40 -19.07
C ARG A 15 -1.01 5.91 -19.00
N VAL A 16 -0.75 6.89 -18.12
CA VAL A 16 0.51 7.63 -18.08
C VAL A 16 1.50 6.98 -17.13
N LEU A 17 1.07 6.64 -15.92
CA LEU A 17 1.98 6.15 -14.88
C LEU A 17 2.21 4.65 -14.94
N ALA A 18 1.21 3.85 -15.33
CA ALA A 18 1.37 2.39 -15.39
C ALA A 18 2.54 1.99 -16.31
N ASN A 19 2.63 2.60 -17.49
CA ASN A 19 3.73 2.39 -18.43
C ASN A 19 5.05 2.99 -17.93
N LYS A 20 5.01 4.19 -17.31
CA LYS A 20 6.20 4.87 -16.80
C LYS A 20 6.93 4.06 -15.73
N TYR A 21 6.18 3.42 -14.83
CA TYR A 21 6.72 2.69 -13.68
C TYR A 21 6.67 1.17 -13.84
N ASP A 22 6.12 0.67 -14.96
CA ASP A 22 5.80 -0.72 -15.22
C ASP A 22 5.02 -1.40 -14.07
N VAL A 23 3.96 -0.75 -13.60
CA VAL A 23 3.11 -1.26 -12.51
C VAL A 23 1.66 -1.34 -12.94
N SER A 24 0.90 -2.21 -12.28
CA SER A 24 -0.55 -2.32 -12.49
C SER A 24 -1.30 -1.20 -11.76
N LEU A 25 -2.57 -1.00 -12.14
CA LEU A 25 -3.48 -0.11 -11.42
C LEU A 25 -3.64 -0.54 -9.95
N SER A 26 -3.67 -1.85 -9.67
CA SER A 26 -3.73 -2.37 -8.31
C SER A 26 -2.53 -1.96 -7.45
N THR A 27 -1.35 -1.81 -8.04
CA THR A 27 -0.19 -1.27 -7.33
C THR A 27 -0.40 0.19 -6.95
N PHE A 28 -1.02 1.02 -7.80
CA PHE A 28 -1.32 2.41 -7.45
C PHE A 28 -2.32 2.52 -6.29
N VAL A 29 -3.37 1.69 -6.30
CA VAL A 29 -4.32 1.64 -5.18
C VAL A 29 -3.61 1.23 -3.89
N LEU A 30 -2.69 0.27 -3.95
CA LEU A 30 -1.89 -0.12 -2.78
C LEU A 30 -0.93 0.98 -2.32
N ILE A 31 -0.32 1.72 -3.24
CA ILE A 31 0.53 2.87 -2.93
C ILE A 31 -0.26 3.93 -2.17
N ASP A 32 -1.47 4.27 -2.64
CA ASP A 32 -2.33 5.26 -2.00
C ASP A 32 -2.78 4.80 -0.60
N ALA A 33 -3.19 3.55 -0.46
CA ALA A 33 -3.54 2.94 0.83
C ALA A 33 -2.36 2.89 1.82
N THR A 34 -1.12 2.91 1.32
CA THR A 34 0.12 2.84 2.13
C THR A 34 0.75 4.21 2.35
N ARG A 35 0.11 5.31 1.93
CA ARG A 35 0.66 6.69 1.96
C ARG A 35 1.39 7.07 3.25
N ASN A 36 0.79 6.77 4.39
CA ASN A 36 1.33 7.13 5.71
C ASN A 36 2.07 5.96 6.40
N GLY A 37 2.20 4.83 5.71
CA GLY A 37 2.50 3.55 6.31
C GLY A 37 1.36 3.07 7.23
N ASN A 38 1.12 1.77 7.26
CA ASN A 38 0.20 1.21 8.22
C ASN A 38 0.45 -0.29 8.46
N ILE A 39 -0.19 -0.86 9.46
CA ILE A 39 -0.22 -2.31 9.64
C ILE A 39 -0.97 -2.93 8.46
N MET A 40 -0.39 -3.99 7.91
CA MET A 40 -0.97 -4.74 6.77
C MET A 40 -2.41 -5.19 7.02
N THR A 41 -2.82 -5.39 8.27
CA THR A 41 -4.18 -5.76 8.67
C THR A 41 -5.16 -4.63 8.38
N GLU A 42 -4.81 -3.39 8.73
CA GLU A 42 -5.64 -2.21 8.48
C GLU A 42 -5.69 -1.88 6.98
N ILE A 43 -4.58 -2.07 6.27
CA ILE A 43 -4.57 -1.92 4.82
C ILE A 43 -5.46 -2.98 4.17
N ALA A 44 -5.42 -4.23 4.62
CA ALA A 44 -6.26 -5.30 4.07
C ALA A 44 -7.77 -5.03 4.25
N GLU A 45 -8.17 -4.43 5.38
CA GLU A 45 -9.56 -4.04 5.63
C GLU A 45 -10.10 -3.07 4.56
N LEU A 46 -9.26 -2.18 4.03
CA LEU A 46 -9.64 -1.28 2.92
C LEU A 46 -10.00 -2.03 1.62
N TYR A 47 -9.53 -3.27 1.47
CA TYR A 47 -9.84 -4.15 0.33
C TYR A 47 -11.01 -5.11 0.63
N GLY A 48 -11.69 -4.96 1.77
CA GLY A 48 -12.74 -5.90 2.20
C GLY A 48 -12.20 -7.28 2.58
N VAL A 49 -10.89 -7.37 2.85
CA VAL A 49 -10.21 -8.63 3.16
C VAL A 49 -10.30 -8.84 4.68
N ASN A 50 -11.32 -9.56 5.12
CA ASN A 50 -11.64 -9.76 6.53
C ASN A 50 -10.59 -10.61 7.27
N ARG A 51 -10.39 -10.28 8.56
CA ARG A 51 -9.42 -10.93 9.46
C ARG A 51 -9.68 -12.43 9.69
N ASP A 52 -10.91 -12.89 9.46
CA ASP A 52 -11.36 -14.24 9.82
C ASP A 52 -10.97 -15.34 8.80
N GLY A 53 -10.44 -14.96 7.63
CA GLY A 53 -9.94 -15.91 6.62
C GLY A 53 -8.44 -16.16 6.76
N LYS A 54 -8.00 -17.43 6.78
CA LYS A 54 -6.57 -17.79 6.76
C LYS A 54 -5.82 -17.25 5.52
N ASP A 55 -6.54 -17.00 4.44
CA ASP A 55 -6.00 -16.62 3.12
C ASP A 55 -5.92 -15.10 2.89
N SER A 56 -6.48 -14.30 3.82
CA SER A 56 -6.66 -12.86 3.69
C SER A 56 -5.33 -12.09 3.64
N TYR A 57 -4.39 -12.43 4.53
CA TYR A 57 -3.04 -11.82 4.57
C TYR A 57 -2.13 -12.23 3.42
N GLN A 58 -2.37 -13.40 2.83
CA GLN A 58 -1.55 -13.92 1.75
C GLN A 58 -1.74 -13.07 0.50
N PHE A 59 -2.98 -12.67 0.20
CA PHE A 59 -3.31 -11.76 -0.89
C PHE A 59 -2.50 -10.45 -0.84
N LEU A 60 -2.56 -9.72 0.27
CA LEU A 60 -1.82 -8.45 0.39
C LEU A 60 -0.30 -8.68 0.32
N SER A 61 0.18 -9.77 0.91
CA SER A 61 1.60 -10.12 0.84
C SER A 61 2.07 -10.41 -0.58
N ASP A 62 1.25 -11.07 -1.39
CA ASP A 62 1.58 -11.40 -2.77
C ASP A 62 1.45 -10.19 -3.69
N LEU A 63 0.49 -9.30 -3.44
CA LEU A 63 0.40 -8.02 -4.13
C LEU A 63 1.66 -7.16 -3.90
N VAL A 64 2.13 -7.06 -2.65
CA VAL A 64 3.38 -6.35 -2.31
C VAL A 64 4.59 -6.97 -3.02
N LYS A 65 4.73 -8.31 -2.96
CA LYS A 65 5.82 -9.02 -3.63
C LYS A 65 5.78 -8.81 -5.14
N HIS A 66 4.60 -8.91 -5.75
CA HIS A 66 4.44 -8.73 -7.17
C HIS A 66 4.81 -7.31 -7.60
N ALA A 67 4.32 -6.29 -6.88
CA ALA A 67 4.67 -4.91 -7.14
C ALA A 67 6.18 -4.66 -7.07
N ASN A 68 6.83 -5.09 -5.99
CA ASN A 68 8.28 -4.93 -5.80
C ASN A 68 9.13 -5.71 -6.83
N LYS A 69 8.63 -6.86 -7.31
CA LYS A 69 9.32 -7.68 -8.32
C LYS A 69 9.22 -7.09 -9.72
N LYS A 70 8.07 -6.47 -10.04
CA LYS A 70 7.79 -5.96 -11.38
C LYS A 70 8.46 -4.60 -11.63
N SER A 71 8.49 -3.73 -10.61
CA SER A 71 9.09 -2.41 -10.73
C SER A 71 10.62 -2.46 -10.78
N SER A 72 11.23 -1.42 -11.37
CA SER A 72 12.69 -1.31 -11.46
C SER A 72 13.39 -1.16 -10.10
N LEU A 73 12.69 -0.57 -9.13
CA LEU A 73 13.12 -0.45 -7.74
C LEU A 73 12.00 -0.88 -6.79
N PRO A 74 12.30 -1.41 -5.60
CA PRO A 74 11.28 -1.75 -4.61
C PRO A 74 10.41 -0.53 -4.25
N ILE A 75 9.10 -0.73 -4.26
CA ILE A 75 8.09 0.30 -3.96
C ILE A 75 7.73 0.31 -2.47
N PHE A 76 7.68 -0.89 -1.87
CA PHE A 76 7.23 -1.10 -0.51
C PHE A 76 8.31 -1.69 0.39
N ASN A 77 8.35 -1.23 1.63
CA ASN A 77 9.06 -1.84 2.74
C ASN A 77 8.08 -2.64 3.61
N VAL A 78 8.49 -3.84 4.02
CA VAL A 78 7.73 -4.68 4.94
C VAL A 78 8.57 -4.91 6.20
N THR A 79 8.08 -4.43 7.34
CA THR A 79 8.76 -4.55 8.63
C THR A 79 7.96 -5.44 9.57
N ASN A 80 8.62 -6.42 10.20
CA ASN A 80 7.97 -7.23 11.22
C ASN A 80 7.80 -6.38 12.50
N MET A 81 6.58 -6.31 13.02
CA MET A 81 6.33 -5.58 14.27
C MET A 81 6.64 -6.47 15.46
N THR A 82 7.37 -5.92 16.43
CA THR A 82 7.54 -6.55 17.73
C THR A 82 6.34 -6.27 18.63
N ARG A 83 6.21 -7.04 19.71
CA ARG A 83 5.19 -6.78 20.73
C ARG A 83 5.32 -5.37 21.31
N TYR A 84 6.55 -4.89 21.48
CA TYR A 84 6.84 -3.55 21.98
C TYR A 84 6.32 -2.47 21.03
N ASP A 85 6.56 -2.63 19.73
CA ASP A 85 6.09 -1.67 18.71
C ASP A 85 4.57 -1.57 18.71
N LEU A 86 3.87 -2.70 18.80
CA LEU A 86 2.40 -2.73 18.84
C LEU A 86 1.84 -2.00 20.07
N ILE A 87 2.44 -2.24 21.25
CA ILE A 87 2.04 -1.57 22.50
C ILE A 87 2.28 -0.06 22.39
N ALA A 88 3.42 0.37 21.85
CA ALA A 88 3.73 1.79 21.64
C ALA A 88 2.72 2.49 20.70
N MET A 89 2.10 1.74 19.80
CA MET A 89 1.07 2.21 18.88
C MET A 89 -0.37 2.08 19.43
N GLY A 90 -0.55 1.56 20.65
CA GLY A 90 -1.87 1.36 21.25
C GLY A 90 -2.64 0.17 20.68
N ILE A 91 -1.95 -0.78 20.05
CA ILE A 91 -2.55 -1.94 19.37
C ILE A 91 -2.33 -3.19 20.22
N ASP A 92 -3.41 -3.90 20.54
CA ASP A 92 -3.35 -5.07 21.40
C ASP A 92 -2.59 -6.22 20.69
N PRO A 93 -1.48 -6.71 21.26
CA PRO A 93 -0.71 -7.78 20.64
C PRO A 93 -1.46 -9.11 20.68
N VAL A 94 -2.08 -9.48 19.56
CA VAL A 94 -2.75 -10.77 19.39
C VAL A 94 -1.72 -11.91 19.31
N SER A 95 -2.01 -13.03 19.98
CA SER A 95 -1.18 -14.23 19.92
C SER A 95 -1.31 -14.96 18.57
N GLY A 96 -0.19 -15.41 17.99
CA GLY A 96 -0.18 -16.20 16.75
C GLY A 96 0.73 -15.64 15.65
N ARG A 97 0.26 -14.66 14.87
CA ARG A 97 1.05 -14.02 13.80
C ARG A 97 1.41 -12.60 14.19
N ARG A 98 2.70 -12.26 14.08
CA ARG A 98 3.16 -10.88 14.27
C ARG A 98 2.62 -10.01 13.13
N PRO A 99 1.89 -8.93 13.43
CA PRO A 99 1.50 -7.94 12.42
C PRO A 99 2.74 -7.41 11.70
N ARG A 100 2.60 -7.09 10.42
CA ARG A 100 3.66 -6.48 9.62
C ARG A 100 3.27 -5.06 9.29
N TRP A 101 4.21 -4.15 9.42
CA TRP A 101 4.08 -2.78 8.96
C TRP A 101 4.46 -2.70 7.49
N LEU A 102 3.63 -2.03 6.70
CA LEU A 102 3.87 -1.73 5.31
C LEU A 102 4.09 -0.23 5.16
N SER A 103 5.18 0.17 4.50
CA SER A 103 5.45 1.57 4.18
C SER A 103 6.00 1.72 2.77
N LEU A 104 5.99 2.94 2.25
CA LEU A 104 6.59 3.26 0.96
C LEU A 104 8.10 3.47 1.09
N THR A 105 8.86 3.01 0.10
CA THR A 105 10.26 3.42 -0.09
C THR A 105 10.33 4.84 -0.63
N SER A 106 11.52 5.43 -0.73
CA SER A 106 11.73 6.70 -1.44
C SER A 106 11.24 6.65 -2.90
N TYR A 107 11.37 5.48 -3.54
CA TYR A 107 10.84 5.25 -4.88
C TYR A 107 9.31 5.17 -4.88
N GLY A 108 8.70 4.43 -3.95
CA GLY A 108 7.24 4.40 -3.77
C GLY A 108 6.65 5.78 -3.50
N MET A 109 7.32 6.60 -2.69
CA MET A 109 6.94 8.00 -2.45
C MET A 109 7.03 8.87 -3.70
N THR A 110 7.96 8.58 -4.60
CA THR A 110 8.08 9.29 -5.89
C THR A 110 6.90 8.96 -6.79
N ILE A 111 6.51 7.68 -6.86
CA ILE A 111 5.32 7.24 -7.58
C ILE A 111 4.06 7.88 -6.98
N LEU A 112 3.92 7.90 -5.65
CA LEU A 112 2.79 8.52 -4.96
C LEU A 112 2.65 10.01 -5.29
N LYS A 113 3.77 10.75 -5.35
CA LYS A 113 3.75 12.17 -5.73
C LYS A 113 3.24 12.38 -7.16
N ASP A 114 3.66 11.53 -8.09
CA ASP A 114 3.22 11.63 -9.48
C ASP A 114 1.77 11.15 -9.65
N PHE A 115 1.35 10.14 -8.89
CA PHE A 115 -0.05 9.74 -8.76
C PHE A 115 -0.91 10.91 -8.27
N ASP A 116 -0.49 11.57 -7.19
CA ASP A 116 -1.24 12.69 -6.61
C ASP A 116 -1.45 13.83 -7.60
N LYS A 117 -0.41 14.20 -8.35
CA LYS A 117 -0.49 15.27 -9.36
C LYS A 117 -1.51 14.99 -10.45
N LEU A 118 -1.71 13.72 -10.81
CA LEU A 118 -2.64 13.32 -11.87
C LEU A 118 -4.04 13.03 -11.34
N MET A 119 -4.16 12.51 -10.11
CA MET A 119 -5.45 12.17 -9.50
C MET A 119 -6.17 13.37 -8.92
N TYR A 120 -5.44 14.35 -8.39
CA TYR A 120 -6.01 15.42 -7.60
C TYR A 120 -5.71 16.80 -8.17
N GLU A 121 -6.64 17.73 -7.98
CA GLU A 121 -6.48 19.17 -8.18
C GLU A 121 -5.81 19.83 -6.97
#